data_AF-A0A212L9W1-F1
#
_entry.id   AF-A0A212L9W1-F1
#
_cell.length_a   1.000
_cell.length_b   1.000
_cell.length_c   1.000
_cell.angle_alpha   90.00
_cell.angle_beta   90.00
_cell.angle_gamma   90.00
#
_symmetry.space_group_name_H-M   'P 1'
#
loop_
_entity.id
_entity.type
_entity.pdbx_description
1 polymer ?
#
loop_
_entity_poly.entity_id
_entity_poly.type
_entity_poly.pdbx_seq_one_letter_code
_entity_poly.pdbx_strand_id
1 'polypeptide(L)'
;MNSRMGFAAAAYRQAAASVHPTVAVVKLYDATLLAILQAVRAREQKQVEECFNKVMRAATILRGLDQALDYDKGGAVAEQLHRVYRSYILSLHLSFGKPDVLKRYRKLYDSLIGLRDAWARIAGMDPHEETSEAAQAAPTAEAPSPAPMVPPPAAAFDSNLFLGLMAEPPPAVREAPSRGVPVRRARRPAERQPAAG
;
A
#
# COMPACT_ATOMS: atom_id res chain seq x y z
N MET A 1 42.80 -12.75 6.96
CA MET A 1 41.62 -12.72 7.85
C MET A 1 40.27 -12.74 7.10
N ASN A 2 40.17 -13.30 5.88
CA ASN A 2 38.94 -13.21 5.06
C ASN A 2 38.10 -14.50 4.99
N SER A 3 38.57 -15.61 5.56
CA SER A 3 37.92 -16.93 5.42
C SER A 3 36.70 -17.13 6.33
N ARG A 4 36.60 -16.42 7.46
CA ARG A 4 35.45 -16.53 8.39
C ARG A 4 34.19 -15.82 7.88
N MET A 5 34.35 -14.71 7.17
CA MET A 5 33.22 -13.94 6.61
C MET A 5 32.53 -14.69 5.47
N GLY A 6 33.31 -15.38 4.62
CA GLY A 6 32.79 -16.21 3.53
C GLY A 6 32.04 -17.46 4.03
N PHE A 7 32.53 -18.07 5.11
CA PHE A 7 31.87 -19.22 5.75
C PHE A 7 30.50 -18.84 6.35
N ALA A 8 30.42 -17.69 7.03
CA ALA A 8 29.14 -17.18 7.56
C ALA A 8 28.13 -16.91 6.44
N ALA A 9 28.55 -16.24 5.35
CA ALA A 9 27.68 -15.95 4.22
C ALA A 9 27.21 -17.24 3.50
N ALA A 10 28.07 -18.25 3.39
CA ALA A 10 27.72 -19.55 2.80
C ALA A 10 26.72 -20.32 3.69
N ALA A 11 26.94 -20.35 5.00
CA ALA A 11 26.03 -20.98 5.96
C ALA A 11 24.64 -20.32 5.94
N TYR A 12 24.58 -18.98 5.84
CA TYR A 12 23.31 -18.26 5.67
C TYR A 12 22.59 -18.62 4.38
N ARG A 13 23.31 -18.71 3.25
CA ARG A 13 22.72 -19.14 1.96
C ARG A 13 22.20 -20.57 2.03
N GLN A 14 22.94 -21.47 2.67
CA GLN A 14 22.54 -22.87 2.87
C GLN A 14 21.27 -22.98 3.73
N ALA A 15 21.20 -22.23 4.83
CA ALA A 15 20.02 -22.18 5.70
C ALA A 15 18.83 -21.49 5.02
N ALA A 16 19.06 -20.50 4.15
CA ALA A 16 18.00 -19.90 3.33
C ALA A 16 17.47 -20.89 2.28
N ALA A 17 18.32 -21.75 1.73
CA ALA A 17 17.95 -22.76 0.74
C ALA A 17 17.17 -23.95 1.32
N SER A 18 17.22 -24.17 2.64
CA SER A 18 16.45 -25.24 3.30
C SER A 18 15.02 -24.83 3.67
N VAL A 19 14.67 -23.55 3.57
CA VAL A 19 13.31 -23.06 3.82
C VAL A 19 12.49 -23.23 2.54
N HIS A 20 11.31 -23.86 2.66
CA HIS A 20 10.39 -23.96 1.53
C HIS A 20 10.05 -22.56 0.98
N PRO A 21 10.10 -22.31 -0.33
CA PRO A 21 9.96 -20.96 -0.89
C PRO A 21 8.71 -20.21 -0.44
N THR A 22 7.57 -20.88 -0.31
CA THR A 22 6.31 -20.26 0.17
C THR A 22 6.39 -19.87 1.64
N VAL A 23 7.06 -20.65 2.49
CA VAL A 23 7.31 -20.31 3.90
C VAL A 23 8.23 -19.09 4.00
N ALA A 24 9.25 -18.99 3.14
CA ALA A 24 10.11 -17.83 3.08
C ALA A 24 9.33 -16.56 2.70
N VAL A 25 8.40 -16.65 1.75
CA VAL A 25 7.50 -15.54 1.37
C VAL A 25 6.67 -15.06 2.58
N VAL A 26 6.03 -15.97 3.31
CA VAL A 26 5.25 -15.61 4.52
C VAL A 26 6.12 -14.90 5.55
N LYS A 27 7.32 -15.42 5.82
CA LYS A 27 8.27 -14.79 6.76
C LYS A 27 8.72 -13.39 6.31
N LEU A 28 8.83 -13.15 5.01
CA LEU A 28 9.13 -11.82 4.47
C LEU A 28 7.95 -10.86 4.65
N TYR A 29 6.71 -11.32 4.52
CA TYR A 29 5.54 -10.52 4.88
C TYR A 29 5.52 -10.20 6.38
N ASP A 30 5.78 -11.18 7.25
CA ASP A 30 5.87 -10.96 8.70
C ASP A 30 6.92 -9.91 9.04
N ALA A 31 8.10 -9.99 8.41
CA ALA A 31 9.16 -8.99 8.58
C ALA A 31 8.75 -7.60 8.08
N THR A 32 7.97 -7.52 7.00
CA THR A 32 7.42 -6.25 6.49
C THR A 32 6.42 -5.64 7.48
N LEU A 33 5.45 -6.44 7.94
CA LEU A 33 4.44 -6.06 8.93
C LEU A 33 5.10 -5.55 10.22
N LEU A 34 6.09 -6.28 10.73
CA LEU A 34 6.86 -5.87 11.90
C LEU A 34 7.59 -4.53 11.69
N ALA A 35 8.22 -4.33 10.54
CA ALA A 35 8.89 -3.07 10.22
C ALA A 35 7.91 -1.89 10.17
N ILE A 36 6.71 -2.08 9.61
CA ILE A 36 5.66 -1.04 9.61
C ILE A 36 5.22 -0.69 11.03
N LEU A 37 4.97 -1.69 11.89
CA LEU A 37 4.63 -1.44 13.30
C LEU A 37 5.75 -0.73 14.06
N GLN A 38 7.00 -1.09 13.80
CA GLN A 38 8.16 -0.40 14.38
C GLN A 38 8.24 1.05 13.91
N ALA A 39 7.92 1.34 12.64
CA ALA A 39 7.84 2.70 12.14
C ALA A 39 6.74 3.52 12.84
N VAL A 40 5.57 2.92 13.06
CA VAL A 40 4.46 3.53 13.83
C VAL A 40 4.93 3.89 15.24
N ARG A 41 5.53 2.94 15.97
CA ARG A 41 6.04 3.15 17.33
C ARG A 41 7.12 4.24 17.39
N ALA A 42 8.09 4.21 16.47
CA ALA A 42 9.14 5.23 16.39
C ALA A 42 8.54 6.62 16.13
N ARG A 43 7.53 6.71 15.26
CA ARG A 43 6.85 7.97 14.97
C ARG A 43 6.07 8.51 16.17
N GLU A 44 5.40 7.66 16.94
CA GLU A 44 4.73 8.03 18.20
C GLU A 44 5.73 8.57 19.23
N GLN A 45 6.92 7.97 19.30
CA GLN A 45 8.02 8.40 20.17
C GLN A 45 8.81 9.60 19.61
N LYS A 46 8.35 10.21 18.52
CA LYS A 46 9.01 11.34 17.83
C LYS A 46 10.43 11.02 17.33
N GLN A 47 10.76 9.74 17.15
CA GLN A 47 12.03 9.27 16.57
C GLN A 47 11.92 9.24 15.04
N VAL A 48 12.15 10.39 14.40
CA VAL A 48 11.92 10.56 12.95
C VAL A 48 12.88 9.73 12.11
N GLU A 49 14.17 9.68 12.48
CA GLU A 49 15.18 8.90 11.77
C GLU A 49 14.90 7.40 11.86
N GLU A 50 14.57 6.91 13.06
CA GLU A 50 14.24 5.49 13.23
C GLU A 50 12.97 5.12 12.47
N CYS A 51 11.95 5.98 12.48
CA CYS A 51 10.77 5.81 11.62
C CYS A 51 11.17 5.67 10.15
N PHE A 52 12.07 6.53 9.64
CA PHE A 52 12.55 6.45 8.27
C PHE A 52 13.27 5.13 7.99
N ASN A 53 14.18 4.71 8.87
CA ASN A 53 14.92 3.44 8.74
C ASN A 53 13.97 2.23 8.63
N LYS A 54 12.91 2.20 9.44
CA LYS A 54 11.91 1.13 9.41
C LYS A 54 11.04 1.14 8.16
N VAL A 55 10.66 2.33 7.69
CA VAL A 55 9.95 2.50 6.40
C VAL A 55 10.82 1.98 5.24
N MET A 56 12.10 2.35 5.21
CA MET A 56 13.05 1.88 4.19
C MET A 56 13.25 0.36 4.26
N ARG A 57 13.28 -0.22 5.46
CA ARG A 57 13.35 -1.68 5.64
C ARG A 57 12.13 -2.38 5.05
N ALA A 58 10.91 -1.92 5.35
CA ALA A 58 9.68 -2.46 4.78
C ALA A 58 9.68 -2.37 3.23
N ALA A 59 10.01 -1.19 2.69
CA ALA A 59 10.08 -0.98 1.25
C ALA A 59 11.12 -1.86 0.55
N THR A 60 12.26 -2.13 1.20
CA THR A 60 13.30 -3.02 0.67
C THR A 60 12.82 -4.45 0.58
N ILE A 61 12.10 -4.96 1.59
CA ILE A 61 11.56 -6.33 1.57
C ILE A 61 10.54 -6.47 0.44
N LEU A 62 9.59 -5.53 0.33
CA LEU A 62 8.58 -5.54 -0.73
C LEU A 62 9.21 -5.47 -2.13
N ARG A 63 10.30 -4.70 -2.30
CA ARG A 63 11.04 -4.67 -3.56
C ARG A 63 11.73 -6.00 -3.86
N GLY A 64 12.25 -6.68 -2.85
CA GLY A 64 12.80 -8.03 -3.01
C GLY A 64 11.75 -9.04 -3.44
N LEU A 65 10.54 -8.98 -2.85
CA LEU A 65 9.40 -9.82 -3.27
C LEU A 65 8.97 -9.51 -4.71
N ASP A 66 8.95 -8.24 -5.10
CA ASP A 66 8.64 -7.80 -6.46
C ASP A 66 9.64 -8.32 -7.51
N GLN A 67 10.92 -8.28 -7.18
CA GLN A 67 11.99 -8.78 -8.05
C GLN A 67 12.01 -10.31 -8.14
N ALA A 68 11.40 -11.01 -7.20
CA ALA A 68 11.33 -12.48 -7.17
C ALA A 68 10.13 -13.05 -7.95
N LEU A 69 9.30 -12.20 -8.57
CA LEU A 69 8.15 -12.65 -9.35
C LEU A 69 8.59 -13.38 -10.63
N ASP A 70 8.05 -14.58 -10.83
CA ASP A 70 8.22 -15.37 -12.06
C ASP A 70 7.07 -15.02 -13.02
N TYR A 71 7.34 -14.19 -14.02
CA TYR A 71 6.34 -13.75 -15.00
C TYR A 71 5.96 -14.85 -15.99
N ASP A 72 6.87 -15.79 -16.26
CA ASP A 72 6.62 -16.89 -17.19
C ASP A 72 5.59 -17.87 -16.60
N LYS A 73 5.72 -18.20 -15.32
CA LYS A 73 4.76 -19.09 -14.62
C LYS A 73 3.58 -18.35 -14.01
N GLY A 74 3.77 -17.10 -13.59
CA GLY A 74 2.77 -16.34 -12.85
C GLY A 74 1.83 -15.52 -13.71
N GLY A 75 2.21 -15.18 -14.95
CA GLY A 75 1.37 -14.42 -15.89
C GLY A 75 0.65 -13.23 -15.25
N ALA A 76 -0.68 -13.19 -15.39
CA ALA A 76 -1.52 -12.12 -14.85
C ALA A 76 -1.44 -11.95 -13.32
N VAL A 77 -1.16 -13.03 -12.58
CA VAL A 77 -1.01 -12.96 -11.11
C VAL A 77 0.28 -12.25 -10.74
N ALA A 78 1.39 -12.55 -11.43
CA ALA A 78 2.66 -11.85 -11.23
C ALA A 78 2.52 -10.36 -11.54
N GLU A 79 1.87 -9.99 -12.64
CA GLU A 79 1.62 -8.58 -12.97
C GLU A 79 0.76 -7.86 -11.92
N GLN A 80 -0.26 -8.54 -11.38
CA GLN A 80 -1.09 -7.96 -10.34
C GLN A 80 -0.29 -7.75 -9.05
N LEU A 81 0.50 -8.73 -8.63
CA LEU A 81 1.38 -8.61 -7.46
C LEU A 81 2.40 -7.48 -7.64
N HIS A 82 2.96 -7.34 -8.84
CA HIS A 82 3.87 -6.24 -9.16
C HIS A 82 3.24 -4.86 -8.91
N ARG A 83 2.01 -4.65 -9.41
CA ARG A 83 1.25 -3.41 -9.16
C ARG A 83 0.99 -3.18 -7.69
N VAL A 84 0.61 -4.24 -6.96
CA VAL A 84 0.36 -4.18 -5.51
C VAL A 84 1.62 -3.78 -4.76
N TYR A 85 2.75 -4.44 -4.98
CA TYR A 85 4.01 -4.12 -4.28
C TYR A 85 4.49 -2.70 -4.57
N ARG A 86 4.43 -2.26 -5.82
CA ARG A 86 4.77 -0.88 -6.19
C ARG A 86 3.88 0.14 -5.48
N SER A 87 2.58 -0.12 -5.40
CA SER A 87 1.63 0.73 -4.68
C SER A 87 1.97 0.85 -3.20
N TYR A 88 2.29 -0.28 -2.53
CA TYR A 88 2.72 -0.27 -1.13
C TYR A 88 4.03 0.51 -0.93
N ILE A 89 5.04 0.27 -1.77
CA ILE A 89 6.34 0.95 -1.68
C ILE A 89 6.16 2.47 -1.85
N LEU A 90 5.36 2.89 -2.83
CA LEU A 90 5.07 4.31 -3.03
C LEU A 90 4.29 4.89 -1.85
N SER A 91 3.27 4.19 -1.37
CA SER A 91 2.45 4.64 -0.24
C SER A 91 3.25 4.80 1.04
N LEU A 92 4.21 3.90 1.31
CA LEU A 92 5.15 3.99 2.43
C LEU A 92 5.98 5.28 2.35
N HIS A 93 6.61 5.56 1.21
CA HIS A 93 7.43 6.77 1.06
C HIS A 93 6.60 8.06 1.06
N LEU A 94 5.46 8.10 0.34
CA LEU A 94 4.62 9.30 0.23
C LEU A 94 3.91 9.67 1.52
N SER A 95 3.67 8.68 2.40
CA SER A 95 3.10 8.91 3.72
C SER A 95 4.11 9.52 4.70
N PHE A 96 5.41 9.33 4.46
CA PHE A 96 6.44 9.89 5.31
C PHE A 96 6.36 11.43 5.32
N GLY A 97 6.38 12.02 6.52
CA GLY A 97 6.26 13.46 6.71
C GLY A 97 4.83 14.02 6.66
N LYS A 98 3.80 13.21 6.33
CA LYS A 98 2.41 13.64 6.38
C LYS A 98 1.91 13.76 7.84
N PRO A 99 0.96 14.69 8.13
CA PRO A 99 0.42 14.85 9.47
C PRO A 99 -0.34 13.60 9.97
N ASP A 100 -1.00 12.88 9.05
CA ASP A 100 -1.78 11.67 9.31
C ASP A 100 -0.98 10.36 9.09
N VAL A 101 0.35 10.43 9.08
CA VAL A 101 1.24 9.30 8.79
C VAL A 101 0.96 8.04 9.62
N LEU A 102 0.60 8.17 10.91
CA LEU A 102 0.27 7.03 11.77
C LEU A 102 -0.95 6.27 11.26
N LYS A 103 -2.00 7.00 10.86
CA LYS A 103 -3.21 6.41 10.27
C LYS A 103 -2.90 5.73 8.94
N ARG A 104 -2.06 6.35 8.11
CA ARG A 104 -1.64 5.78 6.82
C ARG A 104 -0.87 4.47 7.00
N TYR A 105 0.12 4.44 7.89
CA TYR A 105 0.90 3.23 8.15
C TYR A 105 0.09 2.09 8.77
N ARG A 106 -0.82 2.39 9.71
CA ARG A 106 -1.73 1.37 10.26
C ARG A 106 -2.64 0.79 9.17
N LYS A 107 -3.23 1.64 8.32
CA LYS A 107 -4.03 1.17 7.18
C LYS A 107 -3.22 0.28 6.22
N LEU A 108 -1.96 0.65 5.95
CA LEU A 108 -1.07 -0.19 5.13
C LEU A 108 -0.78 -1.53 5.81
N TYR A 109 -0.53 -1.55 7.12
CA TYR A 109 -0.36 -2.77 7.90
C TYR A 109 -1.59 -3.66 7.81
N ASP A 110 -2.78 -3.16 8.14
CA ASP A 110 -4.04 -3.91 8.14
C ASP A 110 -4.32 -4.53 6.77
N SER A 111 -4.13 -3.76 5.70
CA SER A 111 -4.34 -4.26 4.33
C SER A 111 -3.34 -5.34 3.91
N LEU A 112 -2.12 -5.32 4.45
CA LEU A 112 -1.07 -6.26 4.07
C LEU A 112 -1.24 -7.63 4.76
N ILE A 113 -1.94 -7.69 5.90
CA ILE A 113 -2.29 -8.94 6.60
C ILE A 113 -3.02 -9.91 5.67
N GLY A 114 -4.04 -9.43 4.94
CA GLY A 114 -4.82 -10.29 4.05
C GLY A 114 -3.97 -10.97 2.96
N LEU A 115 -2.95 -10.28 2.46
CA LEU A 115 -2.02 -10.85 1.48
C LEU A 115 -1.06 -11.86 2.13
N ARG A 116 -0.56 -11.55 3.33
CA ARG A 116 0.25 -12.48 4.14
C ARG A 116 -0.52 -13.77 4.42
N ASP A 117 -1.79 -13.68 4.78
CA ASP A 117 -2.61 -14.84 5.14
C ASP A 117 -3.02 -15.69 3.94
N ALA A 118 -3.19 -15.08 2.77
CA ALA A 118 -3.33 -15.82 1.53
C ALA A 118 -2.08 -16.70 1.27
N TRP A 119 -0.88 -16.15 1.47
CA TRP A 119 0.36 -16.92 1.35
C TRP A 119 0.54 -17.96 2.46
N ALA A 120 0.12 -17.67 3.69
CA ALA A 120 0.18 -18.61 4.80
C ALA A 120 -0.65 -19.87 4.53
N ARG A 121 -1.87 -19.71 4.01
CA ARG A 121 -2.72 -20.84 3.60
C ARG A 121 -2.07 -21.72 2.52
N ILE A 122 -1.42 -21.11 1.53
CA ILE A 122 -0.68 -21.85 0.48
C ILE A 122 0.52 -22.60 1.08
N ALA A 123 1.17 -22.01 2.09
CA ALA A 123 2.33 -22.60 2.76
C ALA A 123 1.98 -23.64 3.83
N GLY A 124 0.69 -23.86 4.15
CA GLY A 124 0.27 -24.67 5.28
C GLY A 124 0.69 -24.08 6.63
N MET A 125 0.83 -22.76 6.71
CA MET A 125 1.13 -22.01 7.94
C MET A 125 -0.14 -21.39 8.51
N ASP A 126 -0.16 -21.17 9.83
CA ASP A 126 -1.28 -20.50 10.49
C ASP A 126 -1.44 -19.05 9.98
N PRO A 127 -2.68 -18.58 9.77
CA PRO A 127 -2.95 -17.18 9.47
C PRO A 127 -2.46 -16.27 10.61
N HIS A 128 -2.33 -14.98 10.33
CA HIS A 128 -1.85 -14.03 11.31
C HIS A 128 -2.94 -13.88 12.37
N GLU A 129 -2.72 -14.49 13.53
CA GLU A 129 -3.50 -14.26 14.73
C GLU A 129 -3.40 -12.77 15.10
N GLU A 130 -4.31 -11.94 14.58
CA GLU A 130 -4.75 -10.80 15.38
C GLU A 130 -5.20 -11.41 16.70
N THR A 131 -4.64 -10.96 17.82
CA THR A 131 -5.15 -11.27 19.15
C THR A 131 -6.64 -10.93 19.19
N SER A 132 -7.46 -11.90 18.79
CA SER A 132 -8.91 -11.91 18.87
C SER A 132 -9.31 -12.30 20.30
N GLU A 133 -8.60 -11.76 21.28
CA GLU A 133 -8.92 -11.85 22.71
C GLU A 133 -9.97 -10.78 23.10
N ALA A 134 -10.81 -10.38 22.15
CA ALA A 134 -12.02 -9.59 22.37
C ALA A 134 -13.28 -10.26 21.80
N ALA A 135 -13.17 -11.40 21.09
CA ALA A 135 -14.31 -12.13 20.53
C ALA A 135 -14.51 -13.55 21.11
N GLN A 136 -13.61 -14.02 22.00
CA GLN A 136 -13.63 -15.39 22.53
C GLN A 136 -14.02 -15.51 24.01
N ALA A 137 -14.64 -14.49 24.59
CA ALA A 137 -15.36 -14.63 25.87
C ALA A 137 -16.85 -14.96 25.64
N ALA A 138 -17.13 -16.12 25.05
CA ALA A 138 -18.39 -16.85 25.23
C ALA A 138 -18.21 -18.31 24.74
N PRO A 139 -18.37 -19.33 25.61
CA PRO A 139 -18.35 -20.72 25.19
C PRO A 139 -19.77 -21.15 24.82
N THR A 140 -19.94 -21.82 23.68
CA THR A 140 -20.85 -22.98 23.55
C THR A 140 -20.41 -23.75 22.30
N ALA A 141 -20.14 -25.02 22.52
CA ALA A 141 -19.76 -26.01 21.54
C ALA A 141 -20.83 -26.18 20.43
N GLU A 142 -20.41 -26.51 19.21
CA GLU A 142 -20.81 -27.72 18.46
C GLU A 142 -20.29 -27.64 17.00
N ALA A 143 -19.56 -28.67 16.57
CA ALA A 143 -19.19 -28.99 15.18
C ALA A 143 -19.51 -30.50 15.00
N PRO A 144 -19.89 -31.02 13.80
CA PRO A 144 -19.17 -30.97 12.51
C PRO A 144 -20.13 -30.72 11.29
N SER A 145 -19.80 -30.63 9.99
CA SER A 145 -18.77 -31.19 9.09
C SER A 145 -18.78 -30.38 7.74
N PRO A 146 -17.82 -30.54 6.80
CA PRO A 146 -17.50 -29.57 5.76
C PRO A 146 -18.11 -29.88 4.36
N ALA A 147 -18.52 -28.83 3.63
CA ALA A 147 -18.77 -28.84 2.17
C ALA A 147 -18.76 -27.40 1.60
N PRO A 148 -18.68 -27.24 0.27
CA PRO A 148 -17.47 -27.02 -0.50
C PRO A 148 -17.06 -25.54 -0.61
N MET A 149 -15.79 -25.38 -1.00
CA MET A 149 -15.12 -24.16 -1.43
C MET A 149 -15.99 -23.26 -2.32
N VAL A 150 -16.44 -22.14 -1.75
CA VAL A 150 -16.87 -20.96 -2.51
C VAL A 150 -15.66 -20.02 -2.55
N PRO A 151 -15.05 -19.72 -3.70
CA PRO A 151 -14.08 -18.64 -3.78
C PRO A 151 -14.81 -17.34 -3.39
N PRO A 152 -14.24 -16.51 -2.48
CA PRO A 152 -14.84 -15.21 -2.20
C PRO A 152 -14.93 -14.41 -3.50
N PRO A 153 -16.02 -13.65 -3.74
CA PRO A 153 -16.10 -12.78 -4.89
C PRO A 153 -14.88 -11.85 -4.88
N ALA A 154 -14.30 -11.66 -6.06
CA ALA A 154 -13.27 -10.70 -6.33
C ALA A 154 -13.78 -9.29 -5.95
N ALA A 155 -13.62 -8.92 -4.68
CA ALA A 155 -13.46 -7.52 -4.31
C ALA A 155 -12.11 -7.11 -4.90
N ALA A 156 -12.14 -6.72 -6.18
CA ALA A 156 -10.99 -6.17 -6.86
C ALA A 156 -10.47 -5.01 -6.01
N PHE A 157 -9.30 -5.18 -5.42
CA PHE A 157 -8.57 -4.08 -4.81
C PHE A 157 -8.19 -3.12 -5.94
N ASP A 158 -9.02 -2.10 -6.14
CA ASP A 158 -8.80 -1.09 -7.15
C ASP A 158 -7.71 -0.12 -6.66
N SER A 159 -6.49 -0.36 -7.16
CA SER A 159 -5.32 0.44 -6.84
C SER A 159 -5.47 1.90 -7.30
N ASN A 160 -6.30 2.17 -8.32
CA ASN A 160 -6.61 3.53 -8.77
C ASN A 160 -7.62 4.21 -7.83
N LEU A 161 -8.60 3.47 -7.31
CA LEU A 161 -9.53 3.98 -6.29
C LEU A 161 -8.79 4.29 -4.97
N PHE A 162 -7.82 3.47 -4.59
CA PHE A 162 -7.00 3.68 -3.40
C PHE A 162 -6.08 4.91 -3.51
N LEU A 163 -5.46 5.15 -4.68
CA LEU A 163 -4.70 6.37 -4.94
C LEU A 163 -5.61 7.62 -4.99
N GLY A 164 -6.81 7.49 -5.54
CA GLY A 164 -7.81 8.57 -5.62
C GLY A 164 -8.35 9.02 -4.26
N LEU A 165 -8.52 8.10 -3.30
CA LEU A 165 -8.99 8.42 -1.93
C LEU A 165 -7.94 9.15 -1.07
N MET A 166 -6.70 9.28 -1.56
CA MET A 166 -5.62 10.02 -0.91
C MET A 166 -5.44 11.44 -1.47
N ALA A 167 -6.20 11.81 -2.52
CA ALA A 167 -6.26 13.17 -3.02
C ALA A 167 -7.21 13.99 -2.11
N GLU A 168 -6.63 14.87 -1.29
CA GLU A 168 -7.39 15.93 -0.61
C GLU A 168 -8.20 16.73 -1.65
N PRO A 169 -9.49 17.04 -1.41
CA PRO A 169 -10.21 17.97 -2.26
C PRO A 169 -9.42 19.29 -2.32
N PRO A 170 -9.30 19.93 -3.49
CA PRO A 170 -8.62 21.22 -3.57
C PRO A 170 -9.29 22.19 -2.57
N PRO A 171 -8.51 23.02 -1.84
CA PRO A 171 -9.10 23.95 -0.90
C PRO A 171 -10.13 24.80 -1.65
N ALA A 172 -11.36 24.83 -1.13
CA ALA A 172 -12.44 25.61 -1.69
C ALA A 172 -11.94 27.03 -1.94
N VAL A 173 -11.75 27.37 -3.22
CA VAL A 173 -11.43 28.72 -3.64
C VAL A 173 -12.64 29.56 -3.23
N ARG A 174 -12.49 30.30 -2.12
CA ARG A 174 -13.41 31.38 -1.78
C ARG A 174 -13.44 32.30 -2.99
N GLU A 175 -14.52 32.26 -3.75
CA GLU A 175 -14.79 33.24 -4.79
C GLU A 175 -14.72 34.62 -4.15
N ALA A 176 -13.67 35.37 -4.50
CA ALA A 176 -13.61 36.78 -4.22
C ALA A 176 -14.69 37.47 -5.08
N PRO A 177 -15.46 38.41 -4.53
CA PRO A 177 -16.53 39.06 -5.28
C PRO A 177 -15.93 39.79 -6.49
N SER A 178 -16.42 39.41 -7.67
CA SER A 178 -16.05 39.99 -8.96
C SER A 178 -16.30 41.51 -8.94
N ARG A 179 -15.23 42.30 -8.92
CA ARG A 179 -15.31 43.73 -9.23
C ARG A 179 -15.71 43.87 -10.70
N GLY A 180 -16.91 44.41 -10.92
CA GLY A 180 -17.47 44.65 -12.25
C GLY A 180 -16.57 45.56 -13.09
N VAL A 181 -16.31 45.10 -14.32
CA VAL A 181 -15.69 45.91 -15.38
C VAL A 181 -16.84 46.58 -16.16
N PRO A 182 -16.87 47.91 -16.32
CA PRO A 182 -17.93 48.57 -17.06
C PRO A 182 -17.77 48.36 -18.57
N VAL A 183 -18.79 47.78 -19.20
CA VAL A 183 -18.90 47.63 -20.66
C VAL A 183 -19.10 49.00 -21.29
N ARG A 184 -18.08 49.49 -22.02
CA ARG A 184 -18.21 50.67 -22.89
C ARG A 184 -19.15 50.37 -24.05
N ARG A 185 -20.33 51.00 -24.07
CA ARG A 185 -21.22 51.05 -25.23
C ARG A 185 -20.58 51.90 -26.34
N ALA A 186 -20.14 51.26 -27.42
CA ALA A 186 -19.79 51.95 -28.65
C ALA A 186 -21.08 52.30 -29.41
N ARG A 187 -21.35 53.61 -29.52
CA ARG A 187 -22.40 54.21 -30.36
C ARG A 187 -22.13 53.91 -31.84
N ARG A 188 -23.15 53.43 -32.55
CA ARG A 188 -23.22 53.39 -34.02
C ARG A 188 -24.02 54.62 -34.48
N PRO A 189 -23.52 55.47 -35.38
CA PRO A 189 -24.37 56.33 -36.18
C PRO A 189 -24.53 55.77 -37.60
N ALA A 190 -25.75 55.92 -38.11
CA ALA A 190 -26.20 55.56 -39.43
C ALA A 190 -25.82 56.61 -40.48
N GLU A 191 -25.64 56.12 -41.71
CA GLU A 191 -25.92 56.73 -43.02
C GLU A 191 -25.60 58.21 -43.31
N ARG A 192 -24.79 58.41 -44.35
CA ARG A 192 -25.02 59.48 -45.33
C ARG A 192 -24.52 59.06 -46.71
N GLN A 193 -25.49 58.87 -47.60
CA GLN A 193 -25.37 58.77 -49.06
C GLN A 193 -25.12 60.17 -49.62
N PRO A 194 -24.30 60.36 -50.67
CA PRO A 194 -24.39 61.54 -51.51
C PRO A 194 -25.04 61.20 -52.87
N ALA A 195 -26.00 62.03 -53.26
CA ALA A 195 -26.56 62.06 -54.60
C ALA A 195 -25.91 63.18 -55.43
N ALA A 196 -25.71 62.87 -56.71
CA ALA A 196 -25.66 63.75 -57.88
C ALA A 196 -24.49 64.75 -58.04
N GLY A 197 -23.74 64.48 -59.10
CA GLY A 197 -22.88 65.37 -59.88
C GLY A 197 -22.49 64.61 -61.14
#